data_AF-A0A8W8IVM8-F1
#
_entry.id   AF-A0A8W8IVM8-F1
#
_cell.length_a   1.000
_cell.length_b   1.000
_cell.length_c   1.000
_cell.angle_alpha   90.00
_cell.angle_beta   90.00
_cell.angle_gamma   90.00
#
_symmetry.space_group_name_H-M   'P 1'
#
loop_
_entity.id
_entity.type
_entity.pdbx_description
1 polymer ?
#
loop_
_entity_poly.entity_id
_entity_poly.type
_entity_poly.pdbx_seq_one_letter_code
_entity_poly.pdbx_strand_id
1 'polypeptide(L)'
;MSHFYMPPAPLEISDFDPKKLLFLIKSPPNQRAVEKQLEAVYGKPIWPKKSKSNSLTVECTLTPETNDCQKIARHWETKVKENLSKFLDLLHVCKHTTLQEAFPLVLSELKYMTISNPDAVAVVLEKRNHEIYVTGHRQAVTDVSKQVSDIIQKVDQELDRKKQQMQEEKHLKRHLVLMLQFCKFEQQLQKKYKDISLKYDISKNLVKFEGLSGEVTSAIVEMYEFTTKVVKTEVKQFSKLLQQFLQQQPVYMYVNSKMKERNIIGIWEFRKGEETLTVFSMSDQQAVQAAHLIKESVIETPINLKNESKALLPTKEWQSKVDEIENNGQGLIKIIAQTDQGRIIILCTEQWEGLAREYIDDFMLANTIYEESLNLELAMMKYLQVNCAGDLDDVSRSLESEKVKVEVRDSGIVIKATKTGLNQAKFAIDKIVQGVNKQTHSINKAGIRKHM
;
A
#
# COMPACT_ATOMS: atom_id res chain seq x y z
N MET A 1 88.33 -58.92 1.98
CA MET A 1 86.91 -59.13 2.35
C MET A 1 86.15 -57.88 2.00
N SER A 2 85.27 -57.96 1.00
CA SER A 2 84.39 -56.87 0.58
C SER A 2 83.41 -56.55 1.71
N HIS A 3 83.51 -55.36 2.29
CA HIS A 3 82.47 -54.84 3.17
C HIS A 3 81.20 -54.67 2.33
N PHE A 4 80.26 -55.60 2.45
CA PHE A 4 78.93 -55.47 1.86
C PHE A 4 78.26 -54.24 2.46
N TYR A 5 78.12 -53.20 1.65
CA TYR A 5 77.31 -52.05 1.99
C TYR A 5 75.83 -52.47 1.96
N MET A 6 75.13 -52.33 3.09
CA MET A 6 73.67 -52.38 3.13
C MET A 6 73.14 -50.95 3.25
N PRO A 7 72.25 -50.51 2.35
CA PRO A 7 71.60 -49.21 2.50
C PRO A 7 70.73 -49.20 3.77
N PRO A 8 70.61 -48.04 4.44
CA PRO A 8 69.63 -47.83 5.51
C PRO A 8 68.23 -48.32 5.13
N ALA A 9 67.51 -48.91 6.09
CA ALA A 9 66.13 -49.32 5.90
C ALA A 9 65.22 -48.10 5.65
N PRO A 10 64.08 -48.27 4.97
CA PRO A 10 63.10 -47.19 4.83
C PRO A 10 62.70 -46.61 6.18
N LEU A 11 62.74 -45.28 6.29
CA LEU A 11 62.44 -44.57 7.51
C LEU A 11 60.98 -44.14 7.50
N GLU A 12 60.21 -44.56 8.50
CA GLU A 12 58.87 -44.05 8.75
C GLU A 12 58.92 -42.89 9.75
N ILE A 13 58.37 -41.75 9.34
CA ILE A 13 58.37 -40.51 10.13
C ILE A 13 56.92 -40.12 10.43
N SER A 14 56.58 -39.96 11.71
CA SER A 14 55.24 -39.64 12.19
C SER A 14 55.20 -38.54 13.25
N ASP A 15 56.36 -37.95 13.58
CA ASP A 15 56.58 -36.93 14.60
C ASP A 15 56.33 -35.51 14.06
N PHE A 16 55.23 -35.30 13.34
CA PHE A 16 54.83 -33.98 12.85
C PHE A 16 53.31 -33.82 12.83
N ASP A 17 52.84 -32.57 12.71
CA ASP A 17 51.41 -32.27 12.61
C ASP A 17 50.79 -32.91 11.35
N PRO A 18 49.79 -33.82 11.49
CA PRO A 18 49.14 -34.47 10.36
C PRO A 18 48.51 -33.49 9.36
N LYS A 19 48.13 -32.28 9.80
CA LYS A 19 47.58 -31.24 8.91
C LYS A 19 48.65 -30.69 7.97
N LYS A 20 49.90 -30.56 8.42
CA LYS A 20 51.04 -30.17 7.57
C LYS A 20 51.31 -31.22 6.50
N LEU A 21 51.28 -32.51 6.86
CA LEU A 21 51.41 -33.61 5.89
C LEU A 21 50.24 -33.61 4.89
N LEU A 22 49.01 -33.40 5.36
CA LEU A 22 47.84 -33.32 4.48
C LEU A 22 47.95 -32.17 3.46
N PHE A 23 48.50 -31.02 3.87
CA PHE A 23 48.81 -29.92 2.97
C PHE A 23 49.85 -30.32 1.91
N LEU A 24 50.95 -30.96 2.33
CA LEU A 24 51.97 -31.46 1.40
C LEU A 24 51.39 -32.47 0.40
N ILE A 25 50.57 -33.43 0.85
CA ILE A 25 49.93 -34.43 -0.04
C ILE A 25 49.07 -33.77 -1.12
N LYS A 26 48.48 -32.60 -0.84
CA LYS A 26 47.60 -31.88 -1.76
C LYS A 26 48.30 -30.82 -2.61
N SER A 27 49.59 -30.54 -2.35
CA SER A 27 50.32 -29.47 -3.01
C SER A 27 51.54 -30.01 -3.78
N PRO A 28 51.40 -30.32 -5.09
CA PRO A 28 52.51 -30.79 -5.92
C PRO A 28 53.76 -29.89 -5.89
N PRO A 29 53.65 -28.54 -5.87
CA PRO A 29 54.83 -27.68 -5.76
C PRO A 29 55.60 -27.89 -4.45
N ASN A 30 54.90 -28.03 -3.32
CA ASN A 30 55.55 -28.25 -2.03
C ASN A 30 56.08 -29.69 -1.90
N GLN A 31 55.45 -30.68 -2.55
CA GLN A 31 56.03 -32.03 -2.67
C GLN A 31 57.39 -32.00 -3.35
N ARG A 32 57.48 -31.34 -4.52
CA ARG A 32 58.74 -31.20 -5.24
C ARG A 32 59.80 -30.48 -4.43
N ALA A 33 59.41 -29.48 -3.63
CA ALA A 33 60.32 -28.77 -2.75
C ALA A 33 60.88 -29.69 -1.65
N VAL A 34 60.03 -30.52 -1.03
CA VAL A 34 60.44 -31.54 -0.04
C VAL A 34 61.30 -32.62 -0.69
N GLU A 35 60.90 -33.15 -1.85
CA GLU A 35 61.67 -34.12 -2.63
C GLU A 35 63.07 -33.63 -2.93
N LYS A 36 63.21 -32.38 -3.40
CA LYS A 36 64.50 -31.76 -3.68
C LYS A 36 65.37 -31.61 -2.42
N GLN A 37 64.77 -31.28 -1.27
CA GLN A 37 65.51 -31.20 0.00
C GLN A 37 65.95 -32.57 0.50
N LEU A 38 65.11 -33.59 0.34
CA LEU A 38 65.43 -34.96 0.74
C LEU A 38 66.45 -35.61 -0.21
N GLU A 39 66.38 -35.33 -1.51
CA GLU A 39 67.34 -35.82 -2.52
C GLU A 39 68.77 -35.37 -2.18
N ALA A 40 68.94 -34.13 -1.69
CA ALA A 40 70.24 -33.60 -1.23
C ALA A 40 70.85 -34.38 -0.06
N VAL A 41 70.06 -35.22 0.62
CA VAL A 41 70.51 -36.13 1.69
C VAL A 41 70.23 -37.60 1.38
N TYR A 42 70.11 -37.95 0.09
CA TYR A 42 69.88 -39.33 -0.39
C TYR A 42 68.57 -39.94 0.12
N GLY A 43 67.53 -39.12 0.31
CA GLY A 43 66.19 -39.54 0.70
C GLY A 43 65.20 -39.37 -0.44
N LYS A 44 64.35 -40.37 -0.64
CA LYS A 44 63.22 -40.33 -1.57
C LYS A 44 61.91 -40.51 -0.82
N PRO A 45 61.06 -39.48 -0.69
CA PRO A 45 59.78 -39.64 0.00
C PRO A 45 58.81 -40.50 -0.83
N ILE A 46 58.09 -41.40 -0.15
CA ILE A 46 56.94 -42.11 -0.69
C ILE A 46 55.69 -41.40 -0.18
N TRP A 47 55.08 -40.58 -1.03
CA TRP A 47 53.87 -39.87 -0.68
C TRP A 47 52.69 -40.84 -0.46
N PRO A 48 51.96 -40.72 0.66
CA PRO A 48 50.82 -41.58 0.92
C PRO A 48 49.72 -41.43 -0.15
N LYS A 49 49.26 -42.55 -0.70
CA LYS A 49 48.14 -42.58 -1.67
C LYS A 49 46.79 -42.19 -1.05
N LYS A 50 46.66 -42.25 0.28
CA LYS A 50 45.44 -41.91 1.03
C LYS A 50 45.71 -40.67 1.88
N SER A 51 44.82 -39.68 1.80
CA SER A 51 44.86 -38.43 2.57
C SER A 51 44.64 -38.59 4.10
N LYS A 52 44.64 -39.83 4.62
CA LYS A 52 44.48 -40.17 6.05
C LYS A 52 45.75 -40.75 6.67
N SER A 53 46.86 -40.77 5.94
CA SER A 53 48.13 -41.18 6.53
C SER A 53 48.65 -40.08 7.44
N ASN A 54 49.15 -40.47 8.61
CA ASN A 54 49.81 -39.57 9.56
C ASN A 54 51.33 -39.76 9.54
N SER A 55 51.84 -40.65 8.70
CA SER A 55 53.27 -40.90 8.52
C SER A 55 53.69 -40.71 7.06
N LEU A 56 54.97 -40.35 6.89
CA LEU A 56 55.69 -40.26 5.63
C LEU A 56 56.83 -41.28 5.66
N THR A 57 56.89 -42.14 4.64
CA THR A 57 58.00 -43.07 4.47
C THR A 57 59.04 -42.45 3.56
N VAL A 58 60.32 -42.55 3.91
CA VAL A 58 61.45 -42.09 3.10
C VAL A 58 62.38 -43.28 2.81
N GLU A 59 62.64 -43.55 1.54
CA GLU A 59 63.61 -44.56 1.09
C GLU A 59 65.00 -43.96 0.93
N CYS A 60 66.02 -44.74 1.26
CA CYS A 60 67.41 -44.34 1.01
C CYS A 60 67.80 -44.60 -0.44
N THR A 61 68.39 -43.61 -1.11
CA THR A 61 68.89 -43.71 -2.48
C THR A 61 70.41 -43.81 -2.57
N LEU A 62 71.09 -43.95 -1.43
CA LEU A 62 72.55 -43.99 -1.32
C LEU A 62 73.12 -45.30 -1.90
N THR A 63 74.06 -45.18 -2.84
CA THR A 63 74.71 -46.33 -3.50
C THR A 63 76.15 -46.54 -3.02
N PRO A 64 76.72 -47.76 -3.15
CA PRO A 64 78.11 -48.05 -2.76
C PRO A 64 79.17 -47.16 -3.43
N GLU A 65 78.87 -46.63 -4.61
CA GLU A 65 79.76 -45.80 -5.43
C GLU A 65 79.81 -44.34 -4.96
N THR A 66 78.99 -43.97 -3.98
CA THR A 66 78.95 -42.61 -3.43
C THR A 66 80.18 -42.35 -2.55
N ASN A 67 80.86 -41.22 -2.75
CA ASN A 67 81.98 -40.81 -1.88
C ASN A 67 81.53 -40.71 -0.41
N ASP A 68 82.34 -41.23 0.52
CA ASP A 68 82.04 -41.27 1.97
C ASP A 68 80.72 -41.99 2.35
N CYS A 69 80.25 -42.91 1.50
CA CYS A 69 78.98 -43.65 1.67
C CYS A 69 78.75 -44.19 3.10
N GLN A 70 79.73 -44.85 3.73
CA GLN A 70 79.59 -45.37 5.09
C GLN A 70 79.38 -44.29 6.16
N LYS A 71 79.99 -43.10 6.01
CA LYS A 71 79.81 -41.98 6.95
C LYS A 71 78.45 -41.33 6.78
N ILE A 72 77.96 -41.23 5.54
CA ILE A 72 76.65 -40.70 5.20
C ILE A 72 75.56 -41.62 5.74
N ALA A 73 75.67 -42.94 5.51
CA ALA A 73 74.70 -43.93 5.98
C ALA A 73 74.49 -43.89 7.51
N ARG A 74 75.55 -43.68 8.30
CA ARG A 74 75.48 -43.60 9.77
C ARG A 74 74.64 -42.43 10.31
N HIS A 75 74.53 -41.33 9.54
CA HIS A 75 73.81 -40.12 9.96
C HIS A 75 72.59 -39.84 9.08
N TRP A 76 72.25 -40.77 8.19
CA TRP A 76 71.23 -40.56 7.15
C TRP A 76 69.86 -40.29 7.76
N GLU A 77 69.41 -41.12 8.71
CA GLU A 77 68.11 -40.96 9.36
C GLU A 77 67.98 -39.59 10.05
N THR A 78 69.00 -39.19 10.81
CA THR A 78 69.04 -37.89 11.50
C THR A 78 68.98 -36.74 10.50
N LYS A 79 69.77 -36.80 9.42
CA LYS A 79 69.77 -35.76 8.37
C LYS A 79 68.45 -35.67 7.64
N VAL A 80 67.79 -36.80 7.34
CA VAL A 80 66.46 -36.83 6.73
C VAL A 80 65.43 -36.19 7.66
N LYS A 81 65.40 -36.57 8.95
CA LYS A 81 64.49 -35.97 9.95
C LYS A 81 64.72 -34.47 10.11
N GLU A 82 65.98 -34.03 10.21
CA GLU A 82 66.35 -32.62 10.31
C GLU A 82 65.90 -31.80 9.10
N ASN A 83 66.11 -32.30 7.87
CA ASN A 83 65.70 -31.58 6.66
C ASN A 83 64.18 -31.51 6.54
N LEU A 84 63.48 -32.62 6.82
CA LEU A 84 62.02 -32.63 6.82
C LEU A 84 61.45 -31.69 7.89
N SER A 85 62.01 -31.71 9.11
CA SER A 85 61.61 -30.79 10.19
C SER A 85 61.80 -29.33 9.77
N LYS A 86 62.97 -28.99 9.20
CA LYS A 86 63.25 -27.63 8.70
C LYS A 86 62.22 -27.18 7.68
N PHE A 87 61.79 -28.05 6.77
CA PHE A 87 60.72 -27.72 5.83
C PHE A 87 59.38 -27.51 6.54
N LEU A 88 59.01 -28.44 7.43
CA LEU A 88 57.75 -28.39 8.16
C LEU A 88 57.65 -27.17 9.08
N ASP A 89 58.77 -26.64 9.56
CA ASP A 89 58.84 -25.41 10.36
C ASP A 89 58.48 -24.14 9.55
N LEU A 90 58.61 -24.19 8.22
CA LEU A 90 58.12 -23.13 7.32
C LEU A 90 56.60 -23.12 7.22
N LEU A 91 55.96 -24.25 7.55
CA LEU A 91 54.52 -24.40 7.50
C LEU A 91 53.86 -24.04 8.83
N HIS A 92 52.75 -23.34 8.74
CA HIS A 92 51.90 -22.98 9.86
C HIS A 92 50.53 -23.66 9.72
N VAL A 93 49.93 -23.99 10.87
CA VAL A 93 48.56 -24.51 10.97
C VAL A 93 47.81 -23.58 11.90
N CYS A 94 46.73 -22.99 11.41
CA CYS A 94 45.82 -22.20 12.21
C CYS A 94 44.46 -22.91 12.29
N LYS A 95 43.87 -22.95 13.48
CA LYS A 95 42.58 -23.58 13.76
C LYS A 95 41.57 -22.50 14.08
N HIS A 96 40.42 -22.55 13.40
CA HIS A 96 39.24 -21.76 13.72
C HIS A 96 38.10 -22.66 14.16
N THR A 97 37.36 -22.21 15.17
CA THR A 97 36.17 -22.86 15.71
C THR A 97 34.99 -21.92 15.57
N THR A 98 33.81 -22.45 15.27
CA THR A 98 32.57 -21.68 15.18
C THR A 98 31.43 -22.46 15.83
N LEU A 99 30.33 -21.78 16.14
CA LEU A 99 29.14 -22.40 16.72
C LEU A 99 28.53 -23.40 15.73
N GLN A 100 27.90 -24.45 16.25
CA GLN A 100 27.28 -25.50 15.42
C GLN A 100 26.24 -24.92 14.44
N GLU A 101 25.46 -23.94 14.88
CA GLU A 101 24.44 -23.25 14.06
C GLU A 101 25.04 -22.30 13.01
N ALA A 102 26.23 -21.74 13.27
CA ALA A 102 26.96 -20.86 12.36
C ALA A 102 27.73 -21.63 11.28
N PHE A 103 28.16 -22.86 11.59
CA PHE A 103 29.03 -23.63 10.71
C PHE A 103 28.51 -23.78 9.27
N PRO A 104 27.23 -24.14 8.98
CA PRO A 104 26.73 -24.23 7.62
C PRO A 104 26.78 -22.90 6.83
N LEU A 105 26.55 -21.77 7.52
CA LEU A 105 26.56 -20.43 6.93
C LEU A 105 28.00 -19.96 6.65
N VAL A 106 28.92 -20.22 7.58
CA VAL A 106 30.35 -20.00 7.36
C VAL A 106 30.84 -20.83 6.16
N LEU A 107 30.42 -22.09 6.05
CA LEU A 107 30.76 -22.93 4.90
C LEU A 107 30.22 -22.40 3.57
N SER A 108 29.05 -21.75 3.55
CA SER A 108 28.54 -21.14 2.32
C SER A 108 29.34 -19.92 1.90
N GLU A 109 29.74 -19.06 2.84
CA GLU A 109 30.55 -17.86 2.54
C GLU A 109 31.96 -18.26 2.10
N LEU A 110 32.57 -19.27 2.74
CA LEU A 110 33.92 -19.75 2.39
C LEU A 110 34.02 -20.31 0.97
N LYS A 111 32.94 -20.80 0.36
CA LYS A 111 32.95 -21.26 -1.05
C LYS A 111 33.28 -20.14 -2.03
N TYR A 112 32.96 -18.90 -1.68
CA TYR A 112 33.18 -17.73 -2.52
C TYR A 112 34.46 -16.97 -2.15
N MET A 113 35.18 -17.44 -1.13
CA MET A 113 36.45 -16.85 -0.71
C MET A 113 37.53 -17.10 -1.78
N THR A 114 38.20 -16.04 -2.22
CA THR A 114 39.28 -16.13 -3.20
C THR A 114 40.63 -16.21 -2.50
N ILE A 115 41.37 -17.28 -2.75
CA ILE A 115 42.73 -17.47 -2.23
C ILE A 115 43.72 -17.03 -3.30
N SER A 116 44.45 -15.95 -3.04
CA SER A 116 45.38 -15.34 -4.02
C SER A 116 46.54 -16.26 -4.41
N ASN A 117 46.98 -17.16 -3.53
CA ASN A 117 48.02 -18.14 -3.82
C ASN A 117 47.60 -19.53 -3.31
N PRO A 118 46.87 -20.32 -4.13
CA PRO A 118 46.32 -21.61 -3.71
C PRO A 118 47.40 -22.69 -3.48
N ASP A 119 48.60 -22.51 -4.04
CA ASP A 119 49.71 -23.44 -3.82
C ASP A 119 50.42 -23.18 -2.48
N ALA A 120 50.25 -21.99 -1.90
CA ALA A 120 50.89 -21.61 -0.64
C ALA A 120 50.06 -21.91 0.60
N VAL A 121 48.75 -22.18 0.47
CA VAL A 121 47.83 -22.39 1.59
C VAL A 121 46.63 -23.23 1.20
N ALA A 122 46.19 -24.11 2.09
CA ALA A 122 44.98 -24.90 1.97
C ALA A 122 44.04 -24.66 3.15
N VAL A 123 42.74 -24.65 2.86
CA VAL A 123 41.67 -24.65 3.86
C VAL A 123 41.06 -26.04 3.93
N VAL A 124 41.08 -26.65 5.11
CA VAL A 124 40.57 -28.00 5.35
C VAL A 124 39.41 -27.92 6.35
N LEU A 125 38.26 -28.43 5.93
CA LEU A 125 37.03 -28.41 6.70
C LEU A 125 36.85 -29.73 7.45
N GLU A 126 36.74 -29.66 8.78
CA GLU A 126 36.49 -30.81 9.64
C GLU A 126 35.06 -30.76 10.17
N LYS A 127 34.15 -31.28 9.35
CA LYS A 127 32.70 -31.15 9.55
C LYS A 127 32.17 -31.75 10.86
N ARG A 128 32.85 -32.76 11.42
CA ARG A 128 32.39 -33.45 12.64
C ARG A 128 32.54 -32.58 13.90
N ASN A 129 33.59 -31.76 13.94
CA ASN A 129 33.92 -30.95 15.10
C ASN A 129 33.63 -29.45 14.87
N HIS A 130 33.09 -29.09 13.69
CA HIS A 130 32.85 -27.70 13.28
C HIS A 130 34.14 -26.86 13.25
N GLU A 131 35.24 -27.50 12.83
CA GLU A 131 36.58 -26.90 12.82
C GLU A 131 37.04 -26.60 11.40
N ILE A 132 37.79 -25.52 11.27
CA ILE A 132 38.35 -25.05 10.01
C ILE A 132 39.85 -24.89 10.21
N TYR A 133 40.63 -25.63 9.44
CA TYR A 133 42.09 -25.60 9.50
C TYR A 133 42.64 -24.87 8.28
N VAL A 134 43.47 -23.86 8.52
CA VAL A 134 44.24 -23.16 7.47
C VAL A 134 45.68 -23.61 7.60
N THR A 135 46.24 -24.22 6.55
CA THR A 135 47.58 -24.82 6.60
C THR A 135 48.40 -24.45 5.37
N GLY A 136 49.66 -24.08 5.55
CA GLY A 136 50.54 -23.67 4.46
C GLY A 136 51.69 -22.78 4.92
N HIS A 137 52.26 -21.98 4.03
CA HIS A 137 53.32 -21.02 4.36
C HIS A 137 52.79 -19.93 5.28
N ARG A 138 53.61 -19.52 6.27
CA ARG A 138 53.21 -18.61 7.36
C ARG A 138 52.43 -17.37 6.91
N GLN A 139 52.91 -16.65 5.90
CA GLN A 139 52.25 -15.43 5.43
C GLN A 139 50.88 -15.72 4.82
N ALA A 140 50.80 -16.71 3.92
CA ALA A 140 49.56 -17.11 3.28
C ALA A 140 48.53 -17.65 4.27
N VAL A 141 48.97 -18.38 5.30
CA VAL A 141 48.11 -18.84 6.40
C VAL A 141 47.57 -17.65 7.19
N THR A 142 48.40 -16.65 7.50
CA THR A 142 47.97 -15.46 8.24
C THR A 142 46.89 -14.68 7.49
N ASP A 143 47.08 -14.47 6.18
CA ASP A 143 46.14 -13.70 5.35
C ASP A 143 44.80 -14.42 5.16
N VAL A 144 44.84 -15.74 4.92
CA VAL A 144 43.62 -16.57 4.78
C VAL A 144 42.93 -16.74 6.14
N SER A 145 43.69 -16.94 7.21
CA SER A 145 43.16 -17.06 8.57
C SER A 145 42.40 -15.81 9.00
N LYS A 146 42.91 -14.61 8.68
CA LYS A 146 42.19 -13.35 8.92
C LYS A 146 40.84 -13.32 8.21
N GLN A 147 40.81 -13.66 6.92
CA GLN A 147 39.56 -13.70 6.15
C GLN A 147 38.57 -14.73 6.71
N VAL A 148 39.03 -15.90 7.14
CA VAL A 148 38.18 -16.91 7.80
C VAL A 148 37.60 -16.37 9.11
N SER A 149 38.42 -15.71 9.94
CA SER A 149 37.95 -15.07 11.17
C SER A 149 36.92 -13.97 10.91
N ASP A 150 37.13 -13.13 9.91
CA ASP A 150 36.20 -12.05 9.54
C ASP A 150 34.85 -12.62 9.08
N ILE A 151 34.86 -13.73 8.31
CA ILE A 151 33.64 -14.45 7.91
C ILE A 151 32.91 -15.02 9.14
N ILE A 152 33.63 -15.69 10.04
CA ILE A 152 33.03 -16.25 11.26
C ILE A 152 32.38 -15.13 12.09
N GLN A 153 33.11 -14.04 12.32
CA GLN A 153 32.60 -12.90 13.09
C GLN A 153 31.34 -12.29 12.45
N LYS A 154 31.32 -12.13 11.12
CA LYS A 154 30.14 -11.64 10.39
C LYS A 154 28.93 -12.56 10.58
N VAL A 155 29.12 -13.87 10.41
CA VAL A 155 28.04 -14.85 10.56
C VAL A 155 27.51 -14.89 11.99
N ASP A 156 28.40 -14.88 12.99
CA ASP A 156 28.02 -14.89 14.40
C ASP A 156 27.21 -13.62 14.74
N GLN A 157 27.65 -12.44 14.29
CA GLN A 157 26.92 -11.19 14.46
C GLN A 157 25.53 -11.24 13.80
N GLU A 158 25.41 -11.80 12.60
CA GLU A 158 24.12 -11.95 11.93
C GLU A 158 23.18 -12.91 12.66
N LEU A 159 23.70 -14.00 13.23
CA LEU A 159 22.92 -14.94 14.02
C LEU A 159 22.43 -14.33 15.32
N ASP A 160 23.29 -13.62 16.04
CA ASP A 160 22.91 -12.91 17.25
C ASP A 160 21.89 -11.82 16.94
N ARG A 161 22.05 -11.10 15.83
CA ARG A 161 21.07 -10.12 15.36
C ARG A 161 19.72 -10.77 15.07
N LYS A 162 19.69 -11.93 14.42
CA LYS A 162 18.45 -12.69 14.15
C LYS A 162 17.79 -13.19 15.43
N LYS A 163 18.56 -13.66 16.42
CA LYS A 163 18.02 -14.09 17.72
C LYS A 163 17.39 -12.93 18.49
N GLN A 164 17.89 -11.71 18.29
CA GLN A 164 17.37 -10.50 18.91
C GLN A 164 16.23 -9.84 18.12
N GLN A 165 15.87 -10.37 16.95
CA GLN A 165 14.71 -9.88 16.22
C GLN A 165 13.43 -10.22 16.99
N MET A 166 12.57 -9.23 17.10
CA MET A 166 11.30 -9.30 17.78
C MET A 166 10.22 -8.76 16.86
N GLN A 167 9.05 -9.37 16.94
CA GLN A 167 7.84 -8.85 16.34
C GLN A 167 6.81 -8.63 17.44
N GLU A 168 6.24 -7.43 17.48
CA GLU A 168 5.16 -7.10 18.42
C GLU A 168 4.00 -6.42 17.71
N GLU A 169 2.79 -6.71 18.16
CA GLU A 169 1.57 -6.12 17.63
C GLU A 169 0.88 -5.29 18.72
N LYS A 170 0.50 -4.06 18.40
CA LYS A 170 -0.23 -3.16 19.31
C LYS A 170 -1.56 -2.76 18.69
N HIS A 171 -2.63 -3.07 19.39
CA HIS A 171 -3.97 -2.59 19.04
C HIS A 171 -4.16 -1.16 19.52
N LEU A 172 -4.70 -0.32 18.64
CA LEU A 172 -5.01 1.08 18.92
C LEU A 172 -6.41 1.41 18.40
N LYS A 173 -6.92 2.59 18.74
CA LYS A 173 -8.13 3.11 18.08
C LYS A 173 -7.83 3.41 16.61
N ARG A 174 -8.84 3.28 15.74
CA ARG A 174 -8.71 3.47 14.29
C ARG A 174 -8.03 4.79 13.92
N HIS A 175 -8.46 5.93 14.47
CA HIS A 175 -7.80 7.22 14.20
C HIS A 175 -6.33 7.23 14.58
N LEU A 176 -5.91 6.54 15.65
CA LEU A 176 -4.49 6.53 16.04
C LEU A 176 -3.64 5.75 15.03
N VAL A 177 -4.14 4.61 14.52
CA VAL A 177 -3.43 3.84 13.48
C VAL A 177 -3.29 4.67 12.20
N LEU A 178 -4.40 5.30 11.77
CA LEU A 178 -4.39 6.20 10.62
C LEU A 178 -3.46 7.40 10.87
N MET A 179 -3.39 7.92 12.10
CA MET A 179 -2.53 9.06 12.41
C MET A 179 -1.06 8.71 12.24
N LEU A 180 -0.64 7.57 12.78
CA LEU A 180 0.73 7.10 12.64
C LEU A 180 1.10 6.93 11.15
N GLN A 181 0.17 6.40 10.34
CA GLN A 181 0.38 6.24 8.89
C GLN A 181 0.51 7.60 8.17
N PHE A 182 -0.45 8.52 8.36
CA PHE A 182 -0.46 9.80 7.64
C PHE A 182 0.65 10.76 8.08
N CYS A 183 1.06 10.71 9.36
CA CYS A 183 2.20 11.46 9.86
C CYS A 183 3.55 10.79 9.56
N LYS A 184 3.56 9.68 8.82
CA LYS A 184 4.77 8.94 8.42
C LYS A 184 5.63 8.57 9.64
N PHE A 185 5.00 8.10 10.70
CA PHE A 185 5.65 7.82 11.99
C PHE A 185 6.83 6.83 11.84
N GLU A 186 6.68 5.80 11.00
CA GLU A 186 7.77 4.87 10.66
C GLU A 186 9.03 5.59 10.17
N GLN A 187 8.89 6.59 9.29
CA GLN A 187 10.03 7.36 8.78
C GLN A 187 10.69 8.22 9.85
N GLN A 188 9.96 8.60 10.90
CA GLN A 188 10.53 9.31 12.05
C GLN A 188 11.34 8.35 12.91
N LEU A 189 10.85 7.14 13.14
CA LEU A 189 11.57 6.10 13.87
C LEU A 189 12.82 5.62 13.13
N GLN A 190 12.75 5.45 11.80
CA GLN A 190 13.87 5.01 10.97
C GLN A 190 15.06 5.99 10.95
N LYS A 191 14.86 7.25 11.37
CA LYS A 191 15.96 8.20 11.59
C LYS A 191 16.78 7.88 12.84
N LYS A 192 16.20 7.17 13.81
CA LYS A 192 16.81 6.80 15.09
C LYS A 192 17.23 5.34 15.15
N TYR A 193 16.39 4.45 14.63
CA TYR A 193 16.55 2.99 14.70
C TYR A 193 16.66 2.42 13.28
N LYS A 194 17.77 1.75 12.96
CA LYS A 194 18.05 1.33 11.58
C LYS A 194 17.28 0.08 11.16
N ASP A 195 17.00 -0.81 12.12
CA ASP A 195 16.40 -2.12 11.85
C ASP A 195 14.89 -2.14 12.15
N ILE A 196 14.26 -0.98 12.42
CA ILE A 196 12.82 -0.88 12.71
C ILE A 196 11.98 -0.81 11.43
N SER A 197 10.93 -1.62 11.40
CA SER A 197 9.91 -1.65 10.35
C SER A 197 8.52 -1.70 10.97
N LEU A 198 7.59 -0.89 10.43
CA LEU A 198 6.21 -0.84 10.90
C LEU A 198 5.25 -1.26 9.78
N LYS A 199 4.25 -2.06 10.14
CA LYS A 199 3.14 -2.43 9.25
C LYS A 199 1.81 -2.02 9.89
N TYR A 200 1.02 -1.25 9.16
CA TYR A 200 -0.29 -0.76 9.62
C TYR A 200 -1.40 -1.66 9.08
N ASP A 201 -2.19 -2.28 9.95
CA ASP A 201 -3.42 -2.98 9.58
C ASP A 201 -4.62 -2.15 10.05
N ILE A 202 -5.14 -1.36 9.11
CA ILE A 202 -6.28 -0.47 9.33
C ILE A 202 -7.59 -1.24 9.55
N SER A 203 -7.69 -2.47 9.05
CA SER A 203 -8.89 -3.31 9.19
C SER A 203 -9.00 -3.90 10.60
N LYS A 204 -7.86 -4.27 11.20
CA LYS A 204 -7.77 -4.82 12.56
C LYS A 204 -7.41 -3.78 13.62
N ASN A 205 -7.24 -2.52 13.22
CA ASN A 205 -6.80 -1.41 14.06
C ASN A 205 -5.53 -1.75 14.86
N LEU A 206 -4.50 -2.27 14.20
CA LEU A 206 -3.24 -2.60 14.85
C LEU A 206 -2.02 -2.09 14.06
N VAL A 207 -0.92 -1.93 14.79
CA VAL A 207 0.41 -1.64 14.25
C VAL A 207 1.32 -2.79 14.64
N LYS A 208 1.99 -3.37 13.65
CA LYS A 208 3.01 -4.41 13.85
C LYS A 208 4.39 -3.78 13.75
N PHE A 209 5.19 -4.00 14.78
CA PHE A 209 6.59 -3.61 14.88
C PHE A 209 7.46 -4.82 14.61
N GLU A 210 8.54 -4.61 13.87
CA GLU A 210 9.54 -5.62 13.52
C GLU A 210 10.92 -4.97 13.61
N GLY A 211 11.85 -5.59 14.33
CA GLY A 211 13.20 -5.04 14.52
C GLY A 211 13.91 -5.68 15.70
N LEU A 212 15.00 -5.08 16.16
CA LEU A 212 15.71 -5.54 17.36
C LEU A 212 14.87 -5.29 18.61
N SER A 213 14.87 -6.23 19.55
CA SER A 213 14.02 -6.18 20.76
C SER A 213 14.08 -4.82 21.48
N GLY A 214 15.28 -4.28 21.75
CA GLY A 214 15.44 -2.97 22.40
C GLY A 214 14.93 -1.78 21.57
N GLU A 215 15.08 -1.84 20.25
CA GLU A 215 14.56 -0.81 19.33
C GLU A 215 13.04 -0.87 19.25
N VAL A 216 12.45 -2.07 19.18
CA VAL A 216 11.00 -2.27 19.14
C VAL A 216 10.36 -1.78 20.44
N THR A 217 10.90 -2.12 21.61
CA THR A 217 10.39 -1.60 22.89
C THR A 217 10.43 -0.07 22.93
N SER A 218 11.53 0.53 22.48
CA SER A 218 11.67 2.00 22.44
C SER A 218 10.69 2.63 21.45
N ALA A 219 10.52 2.05 20.26
CA ALA A 219 9.58 2.49 19.24
C ALA A 219 8.12 2.44 19.72
N ILE A 220 7.75 1.42 20.52
CA ILE A 220 6.42 1.31 21.12
C ILE A 220 6.19 2.44 22.15
N VAL A 221 7.18 2.77 22.97
CA VAL A 221 7.09 3.89 23.92
C VAL A 221 6.88 5.20 23.16
N GLU A 222 7.72 5.46 22.14
CA GLU A 222 7.60 6.65 21.29
C GLU A 222 6.25 6.70 20.55
N MET A 223 5.69 5.55 20.16
CA MET A 223 4.35 5.48 19.57
C MET A 223 3.29 5.95 20.58
N TYR A 224 3.33 5.48 21.83
CA TYR A 224 2.39 5.94 22.83
C TYR A 224 2.54 7.44 23.11
N GLU A 225 3.78 7.94 23.24
CA GLU A 225 4.04 9.38 23.36
C GLU A 225 3.60 10.20 22.15
N PHE A 226 3.65 9.62 20.95
CA PHE A 226 3.12 10.24 19.75
C PHE A 226 1.59 10.31 19.82
N THR A 227 0.94 9.22 20.20
CA THR A 227 -0.53 9.15 20.26
C THR A 227 -1.14 10.06 21.34
N THR A 228 -0.44 10.34 22.45
CA THR A 228 -0.91 11.28 23.48
C THR A 228 -0.94 12.73 23.01
N LYS A 229 -0.18 13.07 21.95
CA LYS A 229 -0.17 14.40 21.31
C LYS A 229 -1.33 14.59 20.35
N VAL A 230 -2.07 13.54 20.00
CA VAL A 230 -3.23 13.64 19.13
C VAL A 230 -4.33 14.40 19.86
N VAL A 231 -4.72 15.54 19.29
CA VAL A 231 -5.84 16.35 19.76
C VAL A 231 -7.11 16.02 18.97
N LYS A 232 -8.25 16.48 19.48
CA LYS A 232 -9.53 16.35 18.79
C LYS A 232 -10.34 17.64 18.84
N THR A 233 -11.10 17.87 17.79
CA THR A 233 -12.12 18.92 17.72
C THR A 233 -13.45 18.30 17.31
N GLU A 234 -14.54 18.79 17.90
CA GLU A 234 -15.89 18.29 17.64
C GLU A 234 -16.69 19.38 16.94
N VAL A 235 -17.33 19.02 15.83
CA VAL A 235 -18.16 19.91 15.02
C VAL A 235 -19.59 19.38 15.03
N LYS A 236 -20.50 20.21 15.54
CA LYS A 236 -21.95 19.95 15.50
C LYS A 236 -22.51 20.42 14.16
N GLN A 237 -23.79 20.10 13.88
CA GLN A 237 -24.54 20.50 12.67
C GLN A 237 -24.36 19.58 11.44
N PHE A 238 -24.06 18.29 11.64
CA PHE A 238 -24.10 17.32 10.55
C PHE A 238 -25.40 16.51 10.61
N SER A 239 -26.34 16.80 9.72
CA SER A 239 -27.56 16.01 9.61
C SER A 239 -27.24 14.53 9.32
N LYS A 240 -28.14 13.62 9.69
CA LYS A 240 -27.97 12.19 9.37
C LYS A 240 -27.78 11.92 7.87
N LEU A 241 -28.42 12.72 7.02
CA LEU A 241 -28.30 12.59 5.57
C LEU A 241 -26.90 12.98 5.10
N LEU A 242 -26.39 14.12 5.57
CA LEU A 242 -25.04 14.59 5.24
C LEU A 242 -23.96 13.65 5.78
N GLN A 243 -24.17 13.05 6.95
CA GLN A 243 -23.27 12.03 7.50
C GLN A 243 -23.19 10.79 6.60
N GLN A 244 -24.34 10.26 6.17
CA GLN A 244 -24.39 9.11 5.28
C GLN A 244 -23.73 9.43 3.94
N PHE A 245 -23.94 10.63 3.41
CA PHE A 245 -23.32 11.09 2.18
C PHE A 245 -21.79 11.19 2.31
N LEU A 246 -21.28 11.80 3.39
CA LEU A 246 -19.84 11.88 3.69
C LEU A 246 -19.16 10.51 3.84
N GLN A 247 -19.90 9.49 4.27
CA GLN A 247 -19.39 8.13 4.42
C GLN A 247 -19.33 7.35 3.09
N GLN A 248 -19.94 7.87 2.02
CA GLN A 248 -19.85 7.25 0.70
C GLN A 248 -18.42 7.36 0.17
N GLN A 249 -17.91 6.28 -0.42
CA GLN A 249 -16.51 6.20 -0.84
C GLN A 249 -16.09 7.34 -1.80
N PRO A 250 -16.86 7.73 -2.83
CA PRO A 250 -16.48 8.85 -3.71
C PRO A 250 -16.31 10.17 -2.94
N VAL A 251 -17.25 10.50 -2.07
CA VAL A 251 -17.26 11.72 -1.25
C VAL A 251 -16.13 11.69 -0.22
N TYR A 252 -15.96 10.57 0.49
CA TYR A 252 -14.86 10.40 1.46
C TYR A 252 -13.50 10.58 0.79
N MET A 253 -13.29 9.99 -0.40
CA MET A 253 -12.06 10.13 -1.17
C MET A 253 -11.84 11.58 -1.63
N TYR A 254 -12.89 12.25 -2.09
CA TYR A 254 -12.85 13.65 -2.51
C TYR A 254 -12.42 14.59 -1.39
N VAL A 255 -13.01 14.44 -0.20
CA VAL A 255 -12.65 15.26 0.96
C VAL A 255 -11.20 14.97 1.40
N ASN A 256 -10.79 13.70 1.41
CA ASN A 256 -9.41 13.32 1.73
C ASN A 256 -8.39 13.86 0.72
N SER A 257 -8.70 13.88 -0.59
CA SER A 257 -7.78 14.42 -1.59
C SER A 257 -7.58 15.92 -1.39
N LYS A 258 -8.63 16.67 -1.08
CA LYS A 258 -8.52 18.09 -0.73
C LYS A 258 -7.68 18.35 0.52
N MET A 259 -7.83 17.54 1.55
CA MET A 259 -6.96 17.65 2.74
C MET A 259 -5.49 17.42 2.36
N LYS A 260 -5.23 16.38 1.56
CA LYS A 260 -3.88 16.05 1.09
C LYS A 260 -3.27 17.18 0.24
N GLU A 261 -4.02 17.76 -0.68
CA GLU A 261 -3.60 18.88 -1.52
C GLU A 261 -3.20 20.11 -0.69
N ARG A 262 -3.89 20.35 0.44
CA ARG A 262 -3.60 21.45 1.36
C ARG A 262 -2.59 21.09 2.47
N ASN A 263 -2.00 19.89 2.43
CA ASN A 263 -1.12 19.35 3.49
C ASN A 263 -1.76 19.37 4.89
N ILE A 264 -3.07 19.21 4.96
CA ILE A 264 -3.82 19.12 6.22
C ILE A 264 -3.91 17.65 6.59
N ILE A 265 -3.44 17.29 7.79
CA ILE A 265 -3.60 15.94 8.31
C ILE A 265 -4.74 15.95 9.32
N GLY A 266 -5.90 15.46 8.91
CA GLY A 266 -7.07 15.29 9.76
C GLY A 266 -7.71 13.94 9.51
N ILE A 267 -8.00 13.20 10.58
CA ILE A 267 -8.81 11.97 10.50
C ILE A 267 -10.13 12.24 11.18
N TRP A 268 -11.22 11.86 10.55
CA TRP A 268 -12.55 12.16 11.08
C TRP A 268 -13.40 10.92 11.24
N GLU A 269 -14.25 10.97 12.24
CA GLU A 269 -15.18 9.92 12.61
C GLU A 269 -16.50 10.55 13.05
N PHE A 270 -17.62 9.88 12.81
CA PHE A 270 -18.90 10.25 13.42
C PHE A 270 -19.10 9.43 14.69
N ARG A 271 -19.50 10.08 15.78
CA ARG A 271 -19.91 9.35 16.98
C ARG A 271 -21.22 8.61 16.71
N LYS A 272 -21.26 7.34 17.09
CA LYS A 272 -22.44 6.50 16.90
C LYS A 272 -23.63 7.10 17.64
N GLY A 273 -24.68 7.44 16.89
CA GLY A 273 -25.93 7.97 17.43
C GLY A 273 -25.94 9.48 17.68
N GLU A 274 -24.88 10.21 17.31
CA GLU A 274 -24.78 11.66 17.46
C GLU A 274 -24.66 12.39 16.11
N GLU A 275 -25.03 13.66 16.08
CA GLU A 275 -24.85 14.58 14.94
C GLU A 275 -23.55 15.38 15.02
N THR A 276 -22.51 14.71 15.52
CA THR A 276 -21.21 15.30 15.84
C THR A 276 -20.11 14.62 15.03
N LEU A 277 -19.44 15.41 14.18
CA LEU A 277 -18.19 15.03 13.53
C LEU A 277 -17.05 15.25 14.53
N THR A 278 -16.25 14.21 14.79
CA THR A 278 -15.00 14.34 15.55
C THR A 278 -13.83 14.30 14.58
N VAL A 279 -12.94 15.30 14.66
CA VAL A 279 -11.73 15.39 13.84
C VAL A 279 -10.51 15.28 14.75
N PHE A 280 -9.59 14.40 14.41
CA PHE A 280 -8.34 14.12 15.11
C PHE A 280 -7.16 14.65 14.30
N SER A 281 -6.19 15.28 14.98
CA SER A 281 -4.97 15.79 14.35
C SER A 281 -3.83 15.94 15.37
N MET A 282 -2.65 16.37 14.93
CA MET A 282 -1.47 16.61 15.78
C MET A 282 -1.43 18.01 16.41
N SER A 283 -2.34 18.91 16.02
CA SER A 283 -2.48 20.24 16.61
C SER A 283 -3.91 20.76 16.47
N ASP A 284 -4.32 21.66 17.36
CA ASP A 284 -5.67 22.24 17.34
C ASP A 284 -5.92 23.01 16.05
N GLN A 285 -4.90 23.72 15.54
CA GLN A 285 -4.99 24.44 14.27
C GLN A 285 -5.31 23.50 13.10
N GLN A 286 -4.60 22.38 12.98
CA GLN A 286 -4.88 21.41 11.92
C GLN A 286 -6.24 20.73 12.09
N ALA A 287 -6.65 20.42 13.33
CA ALA A 287 -7.96 19.84 13.59
C ALA A 287 -9.09 20.79 13.15
N VAL A 288 -8.97 22.09 13.48
CA VAL A 288 -9.94 23.12 13.07
C VAL A 288 -9.92 23.33 11.54
N GLN A 289 -8.75 23.37 10.92
CA GLN A 289 -8.64 23.50 9.45
C GLN A 289 -9.27 22.31 8.72
N ALA A 290 -9.04 21.09 9.20
CA ALA A 290 -9.64 19.88 8.66
C ALA A 290 -11.17 19.90 8.83
N ALA A 291 -11.66 20.27 10.02
CA ALA A 291 -13.08 20.44 10.30
C ALA A 291 -13.77 21.44 9.35
N HIS A 292 -13.15 22.60 9.14
CA HIS A 292 -13.66 23.63 8.23
C HIS A 292 -13.70 23.11 6.78
N LEU A 293 -12.63 22.47 6.34
CA LEU A 293 -12.54 21.90 5.01
C LEU A 293 -13.62 20.84 4.78
N ILE A 294 -13.86 19.94 5.73
CA ILE A 294 -14.95 18.95 5.62
C ILE A 294 -16.29 19.66 5.45
N LYS A 295 -16.57 20.66 6.30
CA LYS A 295 -17.84 21.41 6.27
C LYS A 295 -18.04 22.18 4.96
N GLU A 296 -16.99 22.77 4.40
CA GLU A 296 -17.06 23.48 3.12
C GLU A 296 -17.11 22.54 1.92
N SER A 297 -16.61 21.30 2.04
CA SER A 297 -16.50 20.38 0.91
C SER A 297 -17.79 19.63 0.60
N VAL A 298 -18.76 19.65 1.51
CA VAL A 298 -20.06 19.02 1.31
C VAL A 298 -21.17 19.95 1.72
N ILE A 299 -22.22 19.95 0.93
CA ILE A 299 -23.32 20.89 1.02
C ILE A 299 -24.63 20.11 1.08
N GLU A 300 -25.46 20.49 2.03
CA GLU A 300 -26.85 20.04 2.14
C GLU A 300 -27.77 21.24 1.88
N THR A 301 -28.54 21.13 0.81
CA THR A 301 -29.38 22.22 0.32
C THR A 301 -30.83 21.76 0.22
N PRO A 302 -31.73 22.24 1.10
CA PRO A 302 -33.16 21.99 0.97
C PRO A 302 -33.80 22.91 -0.06
N ILE A 303 -34.73 22.36 -0.84
CA ILE A 303 -35.60 23.09 -1.78
C ILE A 303 -37.04 22.80 -1.39
N ASN A 304 -37.77 23.84 -0.97
CA ASN A 304 -39.20 23.74 -0.69
C ASN A 304 -39.98 23.96 -1.99
N LEU A 305 -40.85 23.03 -2.34
CA LEU A 305 -41.65 23.11 -3.55
C LEU A 305 -42.98 23.82 -3.30
N LYS A 306 -43.42 24.57 -4.31
CA LYS A 306 -44.79 25.08 -4.39
C LYS A 306 -45.76 23.91 -4.57
N ASN A 307 -47.02 24.08 -4.18
CA ASN A 307 -48.02 23.01 -4.19
C ASN A 307 -48.21 22.41 -5.59
N GLU A 308 -48.16 23.24 -6.62
CA GLU A 308 -48.32 22.88 -8.03
C GLU A 308 -47.20 21.94 -8.51
N SER A 309 -45.98 22.08 -7.97
CA SER A 309 -44.82 21.27 -8.36
C SER A 309 -44.72 19.95 -7.59
N LYS A 310 -45.41 19.80 -6.45
CA LYS A 310 -45.32 18.59 -5.61
C LYS A 310 -45.74 17.31 -6.33
N ALA A 311 -46.71 17.43 -7.25
CA ALA A 311 -47.20 16.32 -8.06
C ALA A 311 -46.14 15.75 -9.02
N LEU A 312 -45.02 16.46 -9.25
CA LEU A 312 -43.92 15.98 -10.09
C LEU A 312 -43.00 14.98 -9.38
N LEU A 313 -42.86 15.08 -8.05
CA LEU A 313 -41.94 14.22 -7.29
C LEU A 313 -42.17 12.71 -7.45
N PRO A 314 -43.41 12.18 -7.52
CA PRO A 314 -43.62 10.76 -7.73
C PRO A 314 -43.54 10.33 -9.21
N THR A 315 -43.29 11.23 -10.16
CA THR A 315 -43.35 10.88 -11.58
C THR A 315 -42.06 10.22 -12.09
N LYS A 316 -42.16 9.45 -13.17
CA LYS A 316 -41.01 8.77 -13.78
C LYS A 316 -40.03 9.75 -14.42
N GLU A 317 -40.54 10.85 -14.96
CA GLU A 317 -39.74 11.91 -15.58
C GLU A 317 -38.83 12.57 -14.55
N TRP A 318 -39.37 12.83 -13.34
CA TRP A 318 -38.56 13.35 -12.24
C TRP A 318 -37.48 12.34 -11.83
N GLN A 319 -37.83 11.07 -11.63
CA GLN A 319 -36.84 10.06 -11.27
C GLN A 319 -35.75 9.92 -12.33
N SER A 320 -36.12 9.90 -13.62
CA SER A 320 -35.16 9.85 -14.72
C SER A 320 -34.23 11.07 -14.73
N LYS A 321 -34.74 12.27 -14.40
CA LYS A 321 -33.91 13.47 -14.33
C LYS A 321 -32.96 13.43 -13.13
N VAL A 322 -33.43 12.93 -11.98
CA VAL A 322 -32.57 12.70 -10.81
C VAL A 322 -31.44 11.73 -11.14
N ASP A 323 -31.77 10.61 -11.77
CA ASP A 323 -30.77 9.60 -12.16
C ASP A 323 -29.74 10.18 -13.14
N GLU A 324 -30.17 10.98 -14.12
CA GLU A 324 -29.28 11.71 -15.04
C GLU A 324 -28.28 12.60 -14.28
N ILE A 325 -28.79 13.42 -13.35
CA ILE A 325 -27.95 14.35 -12.56
C ILE A 325 -26.98 13.57 -11.65
N GLU A 326 -27.45 12.54 -10.96
CA GLU A 326 -26.63 11.70 -10.08
C GLU A 326 -25.54 10.94 -10.84
N ASN A 327 -25.86 10.42 -12.02
CA ASN A 327 -24.89 9.75 -12.88
C ASN A 327 -23.81 10.72 -13.38
N ASN A 328 -24.19 11.94 -13.78
CA ASN A 328 -23.24 12.98 -14.17
C ASN A 328 -22.30 13.38 -13.02
N GLY A 329 -22.81 13.37 -11.78
CA GLY A 329 -22.03 13.66 -10.59
C GLY A 329 -21.14 12.54 -10.10
N GLN A 330 -21.23 11.32 -10.67
CA GLN A 330 -20.37 10.17 -10.34
C GLN A 330 -20.32 9.86 -8.82
N GLY A 331 -21.46 9.99 -8.13
CA GLY A 331 -21.56 9.77 -6.68
C GLY A 331 -21.10 10.95 -5.82
N LEU A 332 -20.80 12.11 -6.40
CA LEU A 332 -20.54 13.38 -5.68
C LEU A 332 -21.79 14.26 -5.55
N ILE A 333 -22.94 13.72 -5.94
CA ILE A 333 -24.26 14.33 -5.76
C ILE A 333 -25.29 13.25 -5.44
N LYS A 334 -26.23 13.58 -4.57
CA LYS A 334 -27.39 12.78 -4.23
C LYS A 334 -28.60 13.70 -4.08
N ILE A 335 -29.70 13.36 -4.73
CA ILE A 335 -30.96 14.10 -4.66
C ILE A 335 -31.99 13.20 -3.98
N ILE A 336 -32.65 13.73 -2.95
CA ILE A 336 -33.62 13.00 -2.15
C ILE A 336 -34.93 13.76 -2.17
N ALA A 337 -35.96 13.16 -2.75
CA ALA A 337 -37.32 13.68 -2.71
C ALA A 337 -38.01 13.26 -1.39
N GLN A 338 -38.56 14.22 -0.67
CA GLN A 338 -39.42 14.00 0.50
C GLN A 338 -40.83 14.44 0.13
N THR A 339 -41.53 13.56 -0.58
CA THR A 339 -42.83 13.83 -1.21
C THR A 339 -43.90 14.23 -0.20
N ASP A 340 -43.88 13.61 0.98
CA ASP A 340 -44.77 13.93 2.12
C ASP A 340 -44.60 15.37 2.63
N GLN A 341 -43.36 15.87 2.58
CA GLN A 341 -42.99 17.20 3.04
C GLN A 341 -42.96 18.21 1.88
N GLY A 342 -43.16 17.77 0.64
CA GLY A 342 -43.08 18.60 -0.55
C GLY A 342 -41.74 19.32 -0.70
N ARG A 343 -40.64 18.63 -0.37
CA ARG A 343 -39.29 19.18 -0.44
C ARG A 343 -38.32 18.22 -1.12
N ILE A 344 -37.25 18.79 -1.65
CA ILE A 344 -36.10 18.06 -2.18
C ILE A 344 -34.88 18.43 -1.34
N ILE A 345 -34.05 17.44 -1.01
CA ILE A 345 -32.76 17.66 -0.38
C ILE A 345 -31.68 17.32 -1.41
N ILE A 346 -30.81 18.28 -1.70
CA ILE A 346 -29.60 18.07 -2.49
C ILE A 346 -28.44 17.89 -1.53
N LEU A 347 -27.73 16.77 -1.63
CA LEU A 347 -26.45 16.53 -0.98
C LEU A 347 -25.39 16.50 -2.06
N CYS A 348 -24.40 17.36 -2.01
CA CYS A 348 -23.38 17.40 -3.05
C CYS A 348 -22.04 17.90 -2.52
N THR A 349 -20.97 17.69 -3.30
CA THR A 349 -19.73 18.44 -3.06
C THR A 349 -19.88 19.85 -3.60
N GLU A 350 -19.08 20.79 -3.10
CA GLU A 350 -19.29 22.22 -3.38
C GLU A 350 -19.14 22.61 -4.85
N GLN A 351 -18.41 21.82 -5.64
CA GLN A 351 -18.32 21.98 -7.10
C GLN A 351 -19.67 21.75 -7.84
N TRP A 352 -20.63 21.08 -7.21
CA TRP A 352 -21.92 20.70 -7.81
C TRP A 352 -23.10 21.55 -7.32
N GLU A 353 -22.94 22.38 -6.30
CA GLU A 353 -24.05 23.07 -5.64
C GLU A 353 -24.91 23.90 -6.59
N GLY A 354 -24.27 24.78 -7.39
CA GLY A 354 -24.96 25.64 -8.33
C GLY A 354 -25.65 24.87 -9.46
N LEU A 355 -24.92 23.93 -10.07
CA LEU A 355 -25.40 23.15 -11.21
C LEU A 355 -26.58 22.25 -10.84
N ALA A 356 -26.49 21.58 -9.68
CA ALA A 356 -27.55 20.71 -9.18
C ALA A 356 -28.87 21.46 -9.01
N ARG A 357 -28.79 22.65 -8.40
CA ARG A 357 -29.94 23.51 -8.18
C ARG A 357 -30.54 23.98 -9.50
N GLU A 358 -29.71 24.45 -10.43
CA GLU A 358 -30.14 24.91 -11.74
C GLU A 358 -30.87 23.81 -12.51
N TYR A 359 -30.32 22.59 -12.58
CA TYR A 359 -30.98 21.47 -13.26
C TYR A 359 -32.35 21.10 -12.66
N ILE A 360 -32.49 21.22 -11.35
CA ILE A 360 -33.76 20.96 -10.67
C ILE A 360 -34.74 22.10 -10.95
N ASP A 361 -34.31 23.35 -10.83
CA ASP A 361 -35.17 24.52 -11.05
C ASP A 361 -35.66 24.56 -12.52
N ASP A 362 -34.80 24.27 -13.48
CA ASP A 362 -35.16 24.15 -14.91
C ASP A 362 -36.18 23.04 -15.15
N PHE A 363 -35.97 21.87 -14.54
CA PHE A 363 -36.93 20.78 -14.64
C PHE A 363 -38.29 21.20 -14.05
N MET A 364 -38.30 21.81 -12.87
CA MET A 364 -39.53 22.25 -12.21
C MET A 364 -40.26 23.30 -13.06
N LEU A 365 -39.53 24.27 -13.62
CA LEU A 365 -40.10 25.31 -14.46
C LEU A 365 -40.75 24.73 -15.72
N ALA A 366 -40.06 23.79 -16.38
CA ALA A 366 -40.53 23.18 -17.63
C ALA A 366 -41.69 22.18 -17.43
N ASN A 367 -41.85 21.63 -16.22
CA ASN A 367 -42.78 20.52 -15.99
C ASN A 367 -43.95 20.85 -15.05
N THR A 368 -43.89 21.93 -14.27
CA THR A 368 -44.99 22.30 -13.36
C THR A 368 -46.24 22.69 -14.14
N ILE A 369 -47.34 21.98 -13.88
CA ILE A 369 -48.64 22.25 -14.50
C ILE A 369 -49.47 23.13 -13.55
N TYR A 370 -49.89 24.27 -14.07
CA TYR A 370 -50.82 25.19 -13.42
C TYR A 370 -52.22 24.97 -13.97
N GLU A 371 -53.22 25.07 -13.12
CA GLU A 371 -54.64 25.08 -13.49
C GLU A 371 -55.19 26.49 -13.26
N GLU A 372 -55.80 27.09 -14.29
CA GLU A 372 -56.55 28.33 -14.15
C GLU A 372 -57.90 28.25 -14.87
N SER A 373 -58.90 28.92 -14.31
CA SER A 373 -60.27 28.97 -14.84
C SER A 373 -60.58 30.36 -15.39
N LEU A 374 -61.01 30.43 -16.65
CA LEU A 374 -61.56 31.61 -17.29
C LEU A 374 -63.08 31.60 -17.14
N ASN A 375 -63.60 32.51 -16.32
CA ASN A 375 -65.04 32.67 -16.12
C ASN A 375 -65.64 33.40 -17.32
N LEU A 376 -66.66 32.80 -17.93
CA LEU A 376 -67.39 33.35 -19.07
C LEU A 376 -68.89 33.32 -18.80
N GLU A 377 -69.65 34.19 -19.46
CA GLU A 377 -71.11 34.19 -19.39
C GLU A 377 -71.69 32.86 -19.91
N LEU A 378 -72.74 32.34 -19.27
CA LEU A 378 -73.40 31.07 -19.63
C LEU A 378 -73.79 30.98 -21.12
N ALA A 379 -74.25 32.08 -21.71
CA ALA A 379 -74.60 32.12 -23.12
C ALA A 379 -73.37 31.95 -24.04
N MET A 380 -72.26 32.60 -23.69
CA MET A 380 -70.98 32.44 -24.39
C MET A 380 -70.47 31.01 -24.26
N MET A 381 -70.57 30.43 -23.08
CA MET A 381 -70.13 29.05 -22.82
C MET A 381 -70.87 28.04 -23.69
N LYS A 382 -72.20 28.11 -23.74
CA LYS A 382 -73.01 27.25 -24.63
C LYS A 382 -72.63 27.45 -26.09
N TYR A 383 -72.39 28.70 -26.50
CA TYR A 383 -71.97 28.99 -27.87
C TYR A 383 -70.62 28.33 -28.20
N LEU A 384 -69.62 28.49 -27.34
CA LEU A 384 -68.29 27.92 -27.54
C LEU A 384 -68.31 26.39 -27.55
N GLN A 385 -69.09 25.75 -26.67
CA GLN A 385 -69.24 24.29 -26.65
C GLN A 385 -69.85 23.72 -27.93
N VAL A 386 -70.83 24.41 -28.51
CA VAL A 386 -71.55 23.91 -29.69
C VAL A 386 -70.82 24.27 -31.00
N ASN A 387 -70.21 25.46 -31.07
CA ASN A 387 -69.74 26.02 -32.34
C ASN A 387 -68.22 26.20 -32.44
N CYS A 388 -67.50 26.24 -31.31
CA CYS A 388 -66.05 26.51 -31.28
C CYS A 388 -65.25 25.39 -30.61
N ALA A 389 -65.83 24.20 -30.39
CA ALA A 389 -65.15 23.09 -29.76
C ALA A 389 -63.87 22.69 -30.53
N GLY A 390 -63.94 22.64 -31.87
CA GLY A 390 -62.79 22.36 -32.72
C GLY A 390 -61.65 23.37 -32.57
N ASP A 391 -62.00 24.67 -32.49
CA ASP A 391 -61.02 25.75 -32.31
C ASP A 391 -60.32 25.65 -30.94
N LEU A 392 -61.06 25.29 -29.89
CA LEU A 392 -60.49 25.08 -28.55
C LEU A 392 -59.61 23.83 -28.48
N ASP A 393 -59.97 22.77 -29.20
CA ASP A 393 -59.13 21.58 -29.36
C ASP A 393 -57.85 21.89 -30.17
N ASP A 394 -57.94 22.75 -31.18
CA ASP A 394 -56.78 23.24 -31.95
C ASP A 394 -55.80 24.03 -31.06
N VAL A 395 -56.29 24.81 -30.09
CA VAL A 395 -55.42 25.46 -29.09
C VAL A 395 -54.64 24.43 -28.28
N SER A 396 -55.30 23.35 -27.83
CA SER A 396 -54.62 22.28 -27.08
C SER A 396 -53.58 21.55 -27.94
N ARG A 397 -53.91 21.24 -29.20
CA ARG A 397 -53.00 20.56 -30.15
C ARG A 397 -51.80 21.42 -30.55
N SER A 398 -52.02 22.70 -30.83
CA SER A 398 -50.94 23.61 -31.27
C SER A 398 -49.94 23.95 -30.16
N LEU A 399 -50.34 23.81 -28.90
CA LEU A 399 -49.51 24.08 -27.73
C LEU A 399 -49.20 22.82 -26.90
N GLU A 400 -49.20 21.65 -27.54
CA GLU A 400 -48.96 20.36 -26.88
C GLU A 400 -47.58 20.28 -26.22
N SER A 401 -46.55 20.90 -26.81
CA SER A 401 -45.20 20.97 -26.23
C SER A 401 -45.16 21.68 -24.87
N GLU A 402 -46.12 22.58 -24.63
CA GLU A 402 -46.31 23.30 -23.36
C GLU A 402 -47.36 22.63 -22.46
N LYS A 403 -47.74 21.39 -22.81
CA LYS A 403 -48.66 20.52 -22.07
C LYS A 403 -50.04 21.16 -21.86
N VAL A 404 -50.48 22.00 -22.81
CA VAL A 404 -51.78 22.67 -22.73
C VAL A 404 -52.91 21.67 -22.88
N LYS A 405 -53.86 21.72 -21.94
CA LYS A 405 -55.15 21.05 -22.00
C LYS A 405 -56.24 22.05 -21.67
N VAL A 406 -57.20 22.19 -22.58
CA VAL A 406 -58.36 23.06 -22.42
C VAL A 406 -59.60 22.20 -22.18
N GLU A 407 -60.30 22.45 -21.08
CA GLU A 407 -61.56 21.77 -20.72
C GLU A 407 -62.65 22.81 -20.56
N VAL A 408 -63.77 22.64 -21.26
CA VAL A 408 -64.93 23.53 -21.13
C VAL A 408 -65.88 22.95 -20.08
N ARG A 409 -66.12 23.68 -18.99
CA ARG A 409 -67.01 23.28 -17.87
C ARG A 409 -68.19 24.24 -17.74
N ASP A 410 -69.20 23.88 -16.96
CA ASP A 410 -70.42 24.70 -16.80
C ASP A 410 -70.15 26.12 -16.26
N SER A 411 -69.06 26.32 -15.52
CA SER A 411 -68.67 27.59 -14.90
C SER A 411 -67.64 28.40 -15.70
N GLY A 412 -67.06 27.84 -16.76
CA GLY A 412 -65.98 28.50 -17.50
C GLY A 412 -65.04 27.52 -18.22
N ILE A 413 -63.98 28.05 -18.81
CA ILE A 413 -62.93 27.27 -19.47
C ILE A 413 -61.80 27.04 -18.47
N VAL A 414 -61.47 25.78 -18.20
CA VAL A 414 -60.33 25.38 -17.38
C VAL A 414 -59.15 25.09 -18.29
N ILE A 415 -58.01 25.73 -18.02
CA ILE A 415 -56.76 25.53 -18.75
C ILE A 415 -55.75 24.92 -17.79
N LYS A 416 -55.16 23.79 -18.17
CA LYS A 416 -54.03 23.16 -17.50
C LYS A 416 -52.81 23.22 -18.41
N ALA A 417 -51.71 23.82 -17.98
CA ALA A 417 -50.51 23.96 -18.81
C ALA A 417 -49.26 24.30 -17.98
N THR A 418 -48.08 24.28 -18.61
CA THR A 418 -46.90 25.00 -18.07
C THR A 418 -47.20 26.49 -17.94
N LYS A 419 -46.39 27.25 -17.21
CA LYS A 419 -46.62 28.71 -17.07
C LYS A 419 -46.62 29.43 -18.42
N THR A 420 -45.71 29.04 -19.31
CA THR A 420 -45.61 29.57 -20.68
C THR A 420 -46.83 29.18 -21.51
N GLY A 421 -47.19 27.89 -21.52
CA GLY A 421 -48.38 27.38 -22.21
C GLY A 421 -49.67 28.03 -21.74
N LEU A 422 -49.80 28.30 -20.44
CA LEU A 422 -50.98 28.93 -19.86
C LEU A 422 -51.20 30.35 -20.42
N ASN A 423 -50.14 31.15 -20.50
CA ASN A 423 -50.21 32.50 -21.03
C ASN A 423 -50.55 32.49 -22.54
N GLN A 424 -49.95 31.57 -23.30
CA GLN A 424 -50.21 31.41 -24.73
C GLN A 424 -51.65 30.93 -24.99
N ALA A 425 -52.12 29.93 -24.24
CA ALA A 425 -53.47 29.40 -24.35
C ALA A 425 -54.53 30.44 -24.01
N LYS A 426 -54.34 31.22 -22.93
CA LYS A 426 -55.24 32.33 -22.58
C LYS A 426 -55.36 33.35 -23.70
N PHE A 427 -54.24 33.74 -24.31
CA PHE A 427 -54.25 34.69 -25.43
C PHE A 427 -54.96 34.13 -26.67
N ALA A 428 -54.75 32.85 -26.97
CA ALA A 428 -55.45 32.19 -28.08
C ALA A 428 -56.96 32.07 -27.84
N ILE A 429 -57.37 31.68 -26.63
CA ILE A 429 -58.79 31.57 -26.25
C ILE A 429 -59.47 32.94 -26.22
N ASP A 430 -58.80 33.98 -25.70
CA ASP A 430 -59.33 35.35 -25.70
C ASP A 430 -59.63 35.84 -27.13
N LYS A 431 -58.77 35.52 -28.10
CA LYS A 431 -59.05 35.81 -29.52
C LYS A 431 -60.30 35.11 -30.04
N ILE A 432 -60.51 33.84 -29.68
CA ILE A 432 -61.72 33.10 -30.08
C ILE A 432 -62.95 33.76 -29.47
N VAL A 433 -62.90 34.10 -28.17
CA VAL A 433 -64.01 34.75 -27.45
C VAL A 433 -64.34 36.12 -28.04
N GLN A 434 -63.34 36.93 -28.36
CA GLN A 434 -63.52 38.25 -28.98
C GLN A 434 -64.02 38.18 -30.42
N GLY A 435 -63.75 37.08 -31.13
CA GLY A 435 -64.28 36.82 -32.47
C GLY A 435 -65.79 36.57 -32.51
N VAL A 436 -66.42 36.30 -31.37
CA VAL A 436 -67.87 36.07 -31.29
C VAL A 436 -68.62 37.41 -31.30
N ASN A 437 -69.38 37.66 -32.38
CA ASN A 437 -70.22 38.85 -32.50
C ASN A 437 -71.37 38.83 -31.49
N LYS A 438 -71.42 39.84 -30.62
CA LYS A 438 -72.48 40.04 -29.63
C LYS A 438 -73.46 41.10 -30.13
N GLN A 439 -74.75 40.77 -30.16
CA GLN A 439 -75.83 41.74 -30.41
C GLN A 439 -76.83 41.71 -29.26
N THR A 440 -77.19 42.91 -28.77
CA THR A 440 -78.22 43.08 -27.74
C THR A 440 -79.49 43.60 -28.40
N HIS A 441 -80.55 42.80 -28.38
CA HIS A 441 -81.86 43.23 -28.84
C HIS A 441 -82.70 43.70 -27.66
N SER A 442 -83.15 44.96 -27.71
CA SER A 442 -84.09 45.50 -26.73
C SER A 442 -85.51 45.01 -27.06
N ILE A 443 -86.08 44.16 -26.19
CA ILE A 443 -87.44 43.65 -26.36
C ILE A 443 -88.43 44.64 -25.73
N ASN A 444 -88.89 45.62 -26.52
CA ASN A 444 -89.92 46.59 -26.12
C ASN A 444 -91.31 46.20 -26.65
N LYS A 445 -91.81 45.01 -26.32
CA LYS A 445 -93.22 44.65 -26.54
C LYS A 445 -93.92 44.45 -25.19
N ALA A 446 -95.03 45.17 -24.99
CA ALA A 446 -95.90 44.96 -23.85
C ALA A 446 -96.46 43.52 -23.88
N GLY A 447 -96.17 42.74 -22.83
CA GLY A 447 -96.77 41.41 -22.64
C GLY A 447 -95.80 40.25 -22.33
N ILE A 448 -94.48 40.40 -22.46
CA ILE A 448 -93.55 39.31 -22.13
C ILE A 448 -93.18 39.39 -20.64
N ARG A 449 -93.71 38.46 -19.84
CA ARG A 449 -93.31 38.28 -18.43
C ARG A 449 -91.87 37.80 -18.36
N LYS A 450 -91.07 38.38 -17.45
CA LYS A 450 -89.78 37.84 -17.02
C LYS A 450 -89.97 36.38 -16.63
N HIS A 451 -89.34 35.45 -17.34
CA HIS A 451 -89.10 34.12 -16.80
C HIS A 451 -87.81 34.19 -15.97
N MET A 452 -87.96 33.85 -14.67
CA MET A 452 -86.86 33.66 -13.72
C MET A 452 -86.00 32.47 -14.12
#